data_AF-W9TBG5-F1
#
_entry.id   AF-W9TBG5-F1
#
_cell.length_a   1.000
_cell.length_b   1.000
_cell.length_c   1.000
_cell.angle_alpha   90.00
_cell.angle_beta   90.00
_cell.angle_gamma   90.00
#
_symmetry.space_group_name_H-M   'P 1'
#
loop_
_entity.id
_entity.type
_entity.pdbx_description
1 polymer ?
#
loop_
_entity_poly.entity_id
_entity_poly.type
_entity_poly.pdbx_seq_one_letter_code
_entity_poly.pdbx_strand_id
1 'polypeptide(L)'
;MTNHWSDIQNADLVLIMGGNAAEAHPCGFKWVTEAKAHNKARLVVVDPRFTRSASVADIYAPIRTGTDIAFLGGLINYLLENDKIQHEYVVNYTDVAFIVKEGFGFENGLYNGYDADRRSYPDKSAWGYELDEEASPASTRASLTRAASTTCSSSTTAAIRRRWSATSAAPRRTRCCRSGRPSPKPRRRARP
;
A
#
# COMPACT_ATOMS: atom_id res chain seq x y z
N MET A 1 -14.75 -0.78 -15.69
CA MET A 1 -13.38 -1.37 -15.68
C MET A 1 -12.44 -0.36 -16.29
N THR A 2 -11.24 -0.18 -15.73
CA THR A 2 -10.17 0.67 -16.30
C THR A 2 -9.47 0.02 -17.49
N ASN A 3 -9.48 -1.32 -17.54
CA ASN A 3 -8.90 -2.16 -18.59
C ASN A 3 -10.00 -3.04 -19.25
N HIS A 4 -9.62 -3.99 -20.10
CA HIS A 4 -10.51 -4.86 -20.87
C HIS A 4 -10.12 -6.34 -20.72
N TRP A 5 -11.01 -7.27 -21.08
CA TRP A 5 -10.87 -8.71 -20.79
C TRP A 5 -9.54 -9.33 -21.26
N SER A 6 -9.14 -9.10 -22.50
CA SER A 6 -7.92 -9.67 -23.08
C SER A 6 -6.64 -9.17 -22.44
N ASP A 7 -6.68 -8.02 -21.77
CA ASP A 7 -5.50 -7.45 -21.11
C ASP A 7 -5.07 -8.22 -19.86
N ILE A 8 -5.99 -9.00 -19.27
CA ILE A 8 -5.71 -9.80 -18.07
C ILE A 8 -4.55 -10.78 -18.29
N GLN A 9 -4.35 -11.26 -19.52
CA GLN A 9 -3.26 -12.17 -19.87
C GLN A 9 -1.86 -11.57 -19.63
N ASN A 10 -1.76 -10.24 -19.58
CA ASN A 10 -0.51 -9.51 -19.41
C ASN A 10 -0.13 -9.32 -17.92
N ALA A 11 -0.95 -9.78 -16.98
CA ALA A 11 -0.73 -9.58 -15.55
C ALA A 11 0.35 -10.53 -14.99
N ASP A 12 1.17 -10.06 -14.05
CA ASP A 12 2.07 -10.91 -13.24
C ASP A 12 1.41 -11.41 -11.94
N LEU A 13 0.37 -10.71 -11.49
CA LEU A 13 -0.45 -11.04 -10.34
C LEU A 13 -1.90 -10.76 -10.66
N VAL A 14 -2.76 -11.75 -10.44
CA VAL A 14 -4.21 -11.62 -10.52
C VAL A 14 -4.77 -11.79 -9.12
N LEU A 15 -5.36 -10.72 -8.57
CA LEU A 15 -6.08 -10.75 -7.31
C LEU A 15 -7.58 -10.78 -7.58
N ILE A 16 -8.23 -11.89 -7.24
CA ILE A 16 -9.69 -12.01 -7.23
C ILE A 16 -10.15 -11.85 -5.79
N MET A 17 -10.74 -10.69 -5.48
CA MET A 17 -11.26 -10.36 -4.16
C MET A 17 -12.65 -9.74 -4.30
N GLY A 18 -13.63 -10.20 -3.51
CA GLY A 18 -15.02 -9.74 -3.59
C GLY A 18 -15.75 -10.18 -4.86
N GLY A 19 -15.23 -11.18 -5.58
CA GLY A 19 -15.84 -11.71 -6.80
C GLY A 19 -15.47 -13.18 -7.06
N ASN A 20 -16.21 -13.84 -7.93
CA ASN A 20 -16.00 -15.24 -8.30
C ASN A 20 -15.97 -15.41 -9.82
N ALA A 21 -14.89 -14.97 -10.45
CA ALA A 21 -14.80 -14.82 -11.91
C ALA A 21 -14.92 -16.14 -12.67
N ALA A 22 -14.44 -17.26 -12.13
CA ALA A 22 -14.58 -18.57 -12.78
C ALA A 22 -16.05 -19.01 -12.93
N GLU A 23 -16.95 -18.48 -12.10
CA GLU A 23 -18.39 -18.81 -12.14
C GLU A 23 -19.23 -17.71 -12.77
N ALA A 24 -18.96 -16.45 -12.40
CA ALA A 24 -19.75 -15.30 -12.83
C ALA A 24 -19.30 -14.74 -14.19
N HIS A 25 -18.04 -14.96 -14.58
CA HIS A 25 -17.45 -14.44 -15.83
C HIS A 25 -16.57 -15.49 -16.53
N PRO A 26 -17.06 -16.73 -16.78
CA PRO A 26 -16.24 -17.86 -17.21
C PRO A 26 -15.51 -17.59 -18.54
N CYS A 27 -16.15 -16.91 -19.49
CA CYS A 27 -15.51 -16.56 -20.76
C CYS A 27 -14.34 -15.57 -20.58
N GLY A 28 -14.46 -14.64 -19.63
CA GLY A 28 -13.38 -13.72 -19.26
C GLY A 28 -12.28 -14.40 -18.45
N PHE A 29 -12.64 -15.39 -17.62
CA PHE A 29 -11.72 -16.16 -16.80
C PHE A 29 -10.67 -16.92 -17.61
N LYS A 30 -10.95 -17.19 -18.91
CA LYS A 30 -9.95 -17.67 -19.87
C LYS A 30 -8.64 -16.88 -19.74
N TRP A 31 -8.69 -15.55 -19.72
CA TRP A 31 -7.49 -14.71 -19.71
C TRP A 31 -6.71 -14.74 -18.40
N VAL A 32 -7.36 -15.10 -17.28
CA VAL A 32 -6.67 -15.41 -16.02
C VAL A 32 -5.83 -16.68 -16.17
N THR A 33 -6.41 -17.71 -16.79
CA THR A 33 -5.70 -18.96 -17.08
C THR A 33 -4.54 -18.75 -18.05
N GLU A 34 -4.72 -17.92 -19.09
CA GLU A 34 -3.65 -17.54 -20.03
C GLU A 34 -2.49 -16.83 -19.31
N ALA A 35 -2.79 -15.86 -18.44
CA ALA A 35 -1.77 -15.17 -17.63
C ALA A 35 -0.97 -16.17 -16.77
N LYS A 36 -1.67 -17.12 -16.15
CA LYS A 36 -1.07 -18.14 -15.30
C LYS A 36 -0.18 -19.10 -16.10
N ALA A 37 -0.64 -19.54 -17.28
CA ALA A 37 0.05 -20.51 -18.12
C ALA A 37 1.26 -19.90 -18.86
N HIS A 38 1.11 -18.70 -19.40
CA HIS A 38 2.10 -18.10 -20.30
C HIS A 38 2.96 -17.02 -19.63
N ASN A 39 2.37 -16.20 -18.74
CA ASN A 39 3.10 -15.15 -18.02
C ASN A 39 3.56 -15.58 -16.61
N LYS A 40 3.28 -16.83 -16.21
CA LYS A 40 3.56 -17.35 -14.86
C LYS A 40 2.94 -16.49 -13.75
N ALA A 41 1.81 -15.86 -14.06
CA ALA A 41 1.11 -15.00 -13.13
C ALA A 41 0.72 -15.76 -11.87
N ARG A 42 0.73 -15.09 -10.72
CA ARG A 42 0.19 -15.66 -9.48
C ARG A 42 -1.29 -15.33 -9.36
N LEU A 43 -2.12 -16.33 -9.16
CA LEU A 43 -3.54 -16.17 -8.89
C LEU A 43 -3.80 -16.24 -7.38
N VAL A 44 -4.27 -15.14 -6.80
CA VAL A 44 -4.69 -15.05 -5.40
C VAL A 44 -6.20 -14.86 -5.34
N VAL A 45 -6.87 -15.69 -4.55
CA VAL A 45 -8.32 -15.59 -4.30
C VAL A 45 -8.57 -15.27 -2.84
N VAL A 46 -9.26 -14.17 -2.59
CA VAL A 46 -9.69 -13.72 -1.26
C VAL A 46 -11.22 -13.76 -1.22
N ASP A 47 -11.78 -14.78 -0.58
CA ASP A 47 -13.23 -15.00 -0.50
C ASP A 47 -13.58 -15.73 0.82
N PRO A 48 -14.70 -15.41 1.49
CA PRO A 48 -15.18 -16.16 2.65
C PRO A 48 -15.42 -17.65 2.40
N ARG A 49 -15.54 -18.06 1.13
CA ARG A 49 -15.82 -19.43 0.70
C ARG A 49 -14.72 -19.93 -0.23
N PHE A 50 -14.52 -21.24 -0.24
CA PHE A 50 -13.70 -21.90 -1.25
C PHE A 50 -14.52 -22.13 -2.52
N THR A 51 -14.37 -21.26 -3.51
CA THR A 51 -15.15 -21.25 -4.77
C THR A 51 -14.43 -21.97 -5.92
N ARG A 52 -15.07 -22.09 -7.10
CA ARG A 52 -14.40 -22.59 -8.32
C ARG A 52 -13.25 -21.70 -8.79
N SER A 53 -13.26 -20.40 -8.45
CA SER A 53 -12.10 -19.54 -8.66
C SER A 53 -10.96 -19.92 -7.70
N ALA A 54 -11.27 -20.21 -6.43
CA ALA A 54 -10.28 -20.63 -5.43
C ALA A 54 -9.65 -21.98 -5.76
N SER A 55 -10.41 -22.91 -6.38
CA SER A 55 -9.90 -24.25 -6.71
C SER A 55 -8.75 -24.25 -7.71
N VAL A 56 -8.58 -23.17 -8.47
CA VAL A 56 -7.48 -23.00 -9.45
C VAL A 56 -6.46 -21.93 -9.03
N ALA A 57 -6.64 -21.33 -7.84
CA ALA A 57 -5.75 -20.30 -7.31
C ALA A 57 -4.43 -20.89 -6.79
N ASP A 58 -3.36 -20.10 -6.83
CA ASP A 58 -2.09 -20.45 -6.17
C ASP A 58 -2.17 -20.20 -4.67
N ILE A 59 -2.93 -19.16 -4.27
CA ILE A 59 -3.17 -18.82 -2.87
C ILE A 59 -4.67 -18.58 -2.70
N TYR A 60 -5.25 -19.29 -1.73
CA TYR A 60 -6.58 -18.99 -1.21
C TYR A 60 -6.44 -18.41 0.20
N ALA A 61 -6.99 -17.21 0.41
CA ALA A 61 -7.00 -16.55 1.70
C ALA A 61 -8.46 -16.34 2.14
N PRO A 62 -8.96 -17.09 3.14
CA PRO A 62 -10.30 -16.87 3.65
C PRO A 62 -10.40 -15.52 4.36
N ILE A 63 -11.51 -14.81 4.16
CA ILE A 63 -11.82 -13.52 4.80
C ILE A 63 -13.22 -13.55 5.39
N ARG A 64 -13.47 -12.81 6.47
CA ARG A 64 -14.83 -12.63 6.99
C ARG A 64 -15.59 -11.63 6.10
N THR A 65 -16.86 -11.92 5.78
CA THR A 65 -17.72 -11.01 5.01
C THR A 65 -17.78 -9.61 5.65
N GLY A 66 -17.55 -8.57 4.85
CA GLY A 66 -17.59 -7.17 5.27
C GLY A 66 -16.31 -6.66 5.94
N THR A 67 -15.20 -7.41 5.88
CA THR A 67 -13.91 -7.01 6.47
C THR A 67 -12.84 -6.62 5.44
N ASP A 68 -13.25 -6.44 4.19
CA ASP A 68 -12.39 -6.12 3.04
C ASP A 68 -11.59 -4.81 3.24
N ILE A 69 -12.22 -3.78 3.84
CA ILE A 69 -11.56 -2.50 4.14
C ILE A 69 -10.38 -2.71 5.10
N ALA A 70 -10.52 -3.55 6.12
CA ALA A 70 -9.44 -3.83 7.06
C ALA A 70 -8.29 -4.60 6.39
N PHE A 71 -8.61 -5.56 5.50
CA PHE A 71 -7.62 -6.30 4.73
C PHE A 71 -6.82 -5.38 3.80
N LEU A 72 -7.50 -4.55 3.00
CA LEU A 72 -6.86 -3.62 2.07
C LEU A 72 -6.14 -2.49 2.81
N GLY A 73 -6.68 -2.00 3.93
CA GLY A 73 -6.00 -1.04 4.79
C GLY A 73 -4.69 -1.60 5.37
N GLY A 74 -4.69 -2.86 5.78
CA GLY A 74 -3.48 -3.57 6.20
C GLY A 74 -2.46 -3.73 5.07
N LEU A 75 -2.92 -4.02 3.84
CA LEU A 75 -2.05 -4.08 2.66
C LEU A 75 -1.41 -2.71 2.36
N ILE A 76 -2.20 -1.62 2.38
CA ILE A 76 -1.70 -0.25 2.19
C ILE A 76 -0.64 0.06 3.24
N ASN A 77 -0.94 -0.19 4.52
CA ASN A 77 0.00 0.05 5.62
C ASN A 77 1.31 -0.74 5.41
N TYR A 78 1.21 -2.03 5.08
CA TYR A 78 2.38 -2.86 4.81
C TYR A 78 3.23 -2.32 3.64
N LEU A 79 2.60 -1.89 2.55
CA LEU A 79 3.32 -1.35 1.40
C LEU A 79 4.07 -0.05 1.75
N LEU A 80 3.47 0.82 2.56
CA LEU A 80 4.08 2.07 3.02
C LEU A 80 5.21 1.82 4.03
N GLU A 81 5.00 0.95 5.03
CA GLU A 81 6.00 0.62 6.05
C GLU A 81 7.24 -0.08 5.48
N ASN A 82 7.08 -0.83 4.37
CA ASN A 82 8.15 -1.65 3.78
C ASN A 82 8.72 -1.06 2.47
N ASP A 83 8.37 0.18 2.14
CA ASP A 83 8.83 0.88 0.94
C ASP A 83 8.59 0.08 -0.36
N LYS A 84 7.38 -0.46 -0.51
CA LYS A 84 6.93 -1.27 -1.65
C LYS A 84 5.99 -0.52 -2.58
N ILE A 85 6.29 0.75 -2.82
CA ILE A 85 5.52 1.62 -3.71
C ILE A 85 6.39 2.11 -4.88
N GLN A 86 5.77 2.47 -6.00
CA GLN A 86 6.48 3.11 -7.10
C GLN A 86 6.52 4.63 -6.90
N HIS A 87 7.58 5.12 -6.27
CA HIS A 87 7.74 6.53 -5.91
C HIS A 87 7.52 7.52 -7.06
N GLU A 88 8.09 7.27 -8.23
CA GLU A 88 7.95 8.19 -9.38
C GLU A 88 6.49 8.33 -9.83
N TYR A 89 5.74 7.24 -9.83
CA TYR A 89 4.33 7.29 -10.22
C TYR A 89 3.49 7.95 -9.14
N VAL A 90 3.70 7.57 -7.88
CA VAL A 90 2.97 8.14 -6.75
C VAL A 90 3.16 9.65 -6.70
N VAL A 91 4.38 10.16 -6.87
CA VAL A 91 4.65 11.61 -6.85
C VAL A 91 4.05 12.35 -8.05
N ASN A 92 4.04 11.77 -9.24
CA ASN A 92 3.68 12.49 -10.47
C ASN A 92 2.24 12.29 -10.93
N TYR A 93 1.60 11.18 -10.57
CA TYR A 93 0.30 10.77 -11.10
C TYR A 93 -0.75 10.54 -10.02
N THR A 94 -0.43 10.87 -8.76
CA THR A 94 -1.39 10.91 -7.65
C THR A 94 -1.33 12.26 -6.95
N ASP A 95 -2.25 12.49 -6.01
CA ASP A 95 -2.37 13.71 -5.22
C ASP A 95 -1.50 13.72 -3.95
N VAL A 96 -0.58 12.76 -3.78
CA VAL A 96 0.29 12.64 -2.59
C VAL A 96 1.07 13.92 -2.26
N ALA A 97 1.37 14.74 -3.27
CA ALA A 97 2.16 15.96 -3.12
C ALA A 97 1.31 17.20 -2.80
N PHE A 98 -0.02 17.07 -2.74
CA PHE A 98 -0.94 18.16 -2.41
C PHE A 98 -1.10 18.31 -0.91
N ILE A 99 -1.22 19.55 -0.46
CA ILE A 99 -1.32 19.89 0.95
C ILE A 99 -2.80 19.93 1.34
N VAL A 100 -3.19 19.10 2.31
CA VAL A 100 -4.54 19.08 2.87
C VAL A 100 -4.70 20.24 3.87
N LYS A 101 -5.88 20.87 3.92
CA LYS A 101 -6.18 21.96 4.87
C LYS A 101 -5.98 21.51 6.33
N GLU A 102 -5.42 22.42 7.15
CA GLU A 102 -5.11 22.17 8.57
C GLU A 102 -6.29 21.65 9.41
N GLY A 103 -7.53 22.01 9.05
CA GLY A 103 -8.74 21.57 9.77
C GLY A 103 -9.16 20.12 9.52
N PHE A 104 -8.50 19.38 8.62
CA PHE A 104 -8.81 17.98 8.35
C PHE A 104 -8.34 17.09 9.51
N GLY A 105 -9.21 16.23 10.00
CA GLY A 105 -8.90 15.35 11.12
C GLY A 105 -9.69 14.05 11.11
N PHE A 106 -9.13 13.03 11.76
CA PHE A 106 -9.77 11.74 11.98
C PHE A 106 -9.44 11.24 13.37
N GLU A 107 -10.47 11.01 14.19
CA GLU A 107 -10.32 10.54 15.56
C GLU A 107 -11.42 9.55 15.91
N ASN A 108 -11.07 8.44 16.57
CA ASN A 108 -12.02 7.44 17.07
C ASN A 108 -13.05 6.93 16.03
N GLY A 109 -12.65 6.85 14.76
CA GLY A 109 -13.52 6.35 13.69
C GLY A 109 -14.40 7.41 13.01
N LEU A 110 -14.30 8.68 13.42
CA LEU A 110 -15.04 9.78 12.84
C LEU A 110 -14.08 10.82 12.26
N TYR A 111 -14.44 11.36 11.10
CA TYR A 111 -13.77 12.53 10.56
C TYR A 111 -14.28 13.80 11.26
N ASN A 112 -13.59 14.92 11.08
CA ASN A 112 -14.10 16.21 11.51
C ASN A 112 -15.39 16.60 10.76
N GLY A 113 -16.29 17.33 11.43
CA GLY A 113 -17.57 17.78 10.85
C GLY A 113 -18.73 16.78 10.94
N TYR A 114 -18.64 15.76 11.81
CA TYR A 114 -19.72 14.77 12.01
C TYR A 114 -20.86 15.33 12.86
N ASP A 115 -22.10 15.14 12.39
CA ASP A 115 -23.34 15.39 13.12
C ASP A 115 -23.99 14.03 13.49
N ALA A 116 -24.08 13.76 14.80
CA ALA A 116 -24.58 12.50 15.34
C ALA A 116 -26.09 12.31 15.17
N ASP A 117 -26.87 13.40 15.26
CA ASP A 117 -28.33 13.35 15.12
C ASP A 117 -28.72 13.05 13.68
N ARG A 118 -28.02 13.69 12.73
CA ARG A 118 -28.25 13.51 11.29
C ARG A 118 -27.49 12.31 10.71
N ARG A 119 -26.56 11.72 11.48
CA ARG A 119 -25.63 10.67 11.05
C ARG A 119 -24.93 10.99 9.73
N SER A 120 -24.50 12.24 9.58
CA SER A 120 -23.92 12.76 8.33
C SER A 120 -22.80 13.75 8.62
N TYR A 121 -22.09 14.16 7.58
CA TYR A 121 -21.05 15.19 7.65
C TYR A 121 -21.54 16.44 6.91
N PRO A 122 -22.30 17.34 7.58
CA PRO A 122 -22.78 18.56 6.96
C PRO A 122 -21.65 19.54 6.64
N ASP A 123 -20.61 19.58 7.45
CA ASP A 123 -19.42 20.39 7.22
C ASP A 123 -18.26 19.52 6.70
N LYS A 124 -17.93 19.71 5.42
CA LYS A 124 -16.78 19.09 4.75
C LYS A 124 -15.80 20.16 4.23
N SER A 125 -15.91 21.39 4.73
CA SER A 125 -15.13 22.54 4.24
C SER A 125 -13.62 22.32 4.34
N ALA A 126 -13.21 21.53 5.34
CA ALA A 126 -11.82 21.13 5.58
C ALA A 126 -11.37 19.92 4.75
N TRP A 127 -12.27 19.17 4.09
CA TRP A 127 -11.93 17.98 3.31
C TRP A 127 -11.49 18.36 1.90
N GLY A 128 -10.43 19.15 1.82
CA GLY A 128 -9.88 19.63 0.56
C GLY A 128 -8.46 20.12 0.71
N TYR A 129 -7.92 20.59 -0.41
CA TYR A 129 -6.56 21.09 -0.48
C TYR A 129 -6.47 22.57 -0.09
N GLU A 130 -5.31 22.96 0.42
CA GLU A 130 -4.91 24.36 0.44
C GLU A 130 -4.77 24.85 -1.00
N LEU A 131 -5.22 26.07 -1.26
CA LEU A 131 -5.14 26.69 -2.58
C LEU A 131 -4.05 27.76 -2.57
N ASP A 132 -3.28 27.83 -3.64
CA ASP A 132 -2.33 28.91 -3.87
C ASP A 132 -3.01 30.18 -4.42
N GLU A 133 -2.22 31.22 -4.69
CA GLU A 133 -2.70 32.51 -5.22
C GLU A 133 -3.36 32.37 -6.60
N GLU A 134 -3.09 31.28 -7.32
CA GLU A 134 -3.66 30.95 -8.63
C GLU A 134 -4.90 30.04 -8.50
N ALA A 135 -5.41 29.85 -7.28
CA ALA A 135 -6.52 28.97 -6.94
C ALA A 135 -6.29 27.49 -7.34
N SER A 136 -5.02 27.08 -7.45
CA SER A 136 -4.61 25.69 -7.70
C SER A 136 -4.21 24.99 -6.39
N PRO A 137 -4.28 23.66 -6.29
CA PRO A 137 -3.87 22.94 -5.09
C PRO A 137 -2.39 23.21 -4.78
N ALA A 138 -2.13 23.75 -3.59
CA ALA A 138 -0.77 23.96 -3.12
C ALA A 138 -0.05 22.61 -3.05
N SER A 139 1.13 22.55 -3.67
CA SER A 139 1.96 21.34 -3.68
C SER A 139 3.35 21.62 -3.14
N THR A 140 3.89 20.67 -2.38
CA THR A 140 5.26 20.75 -1.85
C THR A 140 6.30 20.95 -2.96
N ARG A 141 6.02 20.48 -4.18
CA ARG A 141 6.87 20.63 -5.37
C ARG A 141 6.89 22.06 -5.91
N ALA A 142 5.76 22.78 -5.89
CA ALA A 142 5.70 24.18 -6.32
C ALA A 142 6.53 25.07 -5.39
N SER A 143 6.47 24.83 -4.08
CA SER A 143 7.28 25.52 -3.08
C SER A 143 8.79 25.25 -3.20
N LEU A 144 9.20 24.02 -3.54
CA LEU A 144 10.62 23.69 -3.78
C LEU A 144 11.16 24.35 -5.05
N THR A 145 10.34 24.46 -6.10
CA THR A 145 10.71 25.11 -7.36
C THR A 145 10.82 26.63 -7.18
N ARG A 146 9.96 27.23 -6.34
CA ARG A 146 10.00 28.66 -5.98
C ARG A 146 11.19 29.02 -5.09
N ALA A 147 11.61 28.11 -4.21
CA ALA A 147 12.85 28.25 -3.44
C ALA A 147 14.10 28.19 -4.33
N ALA A 148 14.08 27.34 -5.37
CA ALA A 148 15.17 27.23 -6.35
C ALA A 148 15.26 28.44 -7.30
N SER A 149 14.14 29.07 -7.67
CA SER A 149 14.17 30.30 -8.48
C SER A 149 14.66 31.53 -7.72
N THR A 150 14.59 31.52 -6.37
CA THR A 150 15.04 32.65 -5.54
C THR A 150 16.54 32.56 -5.14
N THR A 151 17.22 31.43 -5.40
CA THR A 151 18.63 31.22 -5.00
C THR A 151 19.61 31.10 -6.17
N CYS A 152 19.22 31.47 -7.40
CA CYS A 152 20.19 31.56 -8.50
C CYS A 152 20.97 32.89 -8.45
N SER A 153 21.78 33.05 -7.40
CA SER A 153 22.98 33.87 -7.45
C SER A 153 24.17 33.03 -6.97
N SER A 154 24.97 32.61 -7.95
CA SER A 154 26.35 32.11 -7.84
C SER A 154 26.69 31.07 -6.76
N SER A 155 27.08 29.90 -7.26
CA SER A 155 27.86 28.84 -6.59
C SER A 155 27.10 27.97 -5.60
N THR A 156 26.89 26.69 -5.94
CA THR A 156 27.19 25.52 -5.09
C THR A 156 26.77 24.24 -5.84
N THR A 157 27.66 23.70 -6.67
CA THR A 157 27.54 22.33 -7.25
C THR A 157 27.87 21.23 -6.22
N ALA A 158 27.85 21.52 -4.91
CA ALA A 158 28.37 20.60 -3.88
C ALA A 158 27.36 20.16 -2.79
N ALA A 159 26.12 20.65 -2.78
CA ALA A 159 25.23 20.46 -1.62
C ALA A 159 24.23 19.28 -1.71
N ILE A 160 23.95 18.72 -2.90
CA ILE A 160 22.90 17.69 -3.05
C ILE A 160 23.36 16.27 -2.65
N ARG A 161 24.68 16.03 -2.49
CA ARG A 161 25.21 14.70 -2.14
C ARG A 161 25.46 14.43 -0.64
N ARG A 162 25.26 15.41 0.25
CA ARG A 162 25.66 15.27 1.68
C ARG A 162 24.52 15.19 2.70
N ARG A 163 23.24 15.30 2.29
CA ARG A 163 22.12 15.31 3.26
C ARG A 163 21.32 14.01 3.35
N TRP A 164 21.54 13.05 2.44
CA TRP A 164 20.85 11.76 2.47
C TRP A 164 21.68 10.60 3.06
N SER A 165 22.95 10.85 3.36
CA SER A 165 23.86 9.90 4.01
C SER A 165 23.92 10.02 5.53
N ALA A 166 23.14 10.92 6.14
CA ALA A 166 23.16 11.18 7.59
C ALA A 166 22.02 10.51 8.38
N THR A 167 21.13 9.75 7.74
CA THR A 167 20.04 9.02 8.42
C THR A 167 20.11 7.50 8.22
N SER A 168 21.27 6.97 7.86
CA SER A 168 21.57 5.53 7.85
C SER A 168 22.62 5.19 8.91
N ALA A 169 22.37 5.60 10.15
CA ALA A 169 23.08 5.09 11.31
C ALA A 169 22.11 4.25 12.16
N ALA A 170 21.94 2.99 11.77
CA ALA A 170 21.35 1.98 12.64
C ALA A 170 22.21 1.83 13.91
N PRO A 171 21.65 1.88 15.13
CA PRO A 171 22.43 1.59 16.32
C PRO A 171 22.89 0.12 16.29
N ARG A 172 24.21 -0.06 16.37
CA ARG A 172 24.90 -1.35 16.45
C ARG A 172 24.28 -2.20 17.56
N ARG A 173 23.85 -3.42 17.21
CA ARG A 173 23.59 -4.49 18.18
C ARG A 173 24.82 -4.66 19.08
N THR A 174 24.69 -4.31 20.35
CA THR A 174 25.65 -4.67 21.38
C THR A 174 25.64 -6.20 21.51
N ARG A 175 26.77 -6.81 21.13
CA ARG A 175 27.15 -8.14 21.61
C ARG A 175 27.27 -8.06 23.12
N CYS A 176 26.27 -8.56 23.84
CA CYS A 176 26.44 -8.90 25.25
C CYS A 176 26.97 -10.34 25.35
N CYS A 177 27.86 -10.54 26.30
CA CYS A 177 28.87 -11.57 26.36
C CYS A 177 28.34 -13.00 26.49
N ARG A 178 29.14 -13.93 25.93
CA ARG A 178 29.11 -15.37 26.23
C ARG A 178 29.36 -15.62 27.73
N SER A 179 28.47 -16.38 28.34
CA SER A 179 28.72 -17.41 29.37
C SER A 179 27.50 -18.36 29.29
N GLY A 180 27.51 -19.68 29.36
CA GLY A 180 28.50 -20.71 29.60
C GLY A 180 27.76 -21.98 30.04
N ARG A 181 27.31 -22.82 29.08
CA ARG A 181 26.92 -24.27 29.21
C ARG A 181 25.71 -24.67 30.10
N PRO A 182 25.19 -25.93 30.04
CA PRO A 182 25.32 -27.00 29.02
C PRO A 182 23.96 -27.58 28.51
N SER A 183 24.03 -28.31 27.39
CA SER A 183 22.92 -29.06 26.76
C SER A 183 22.54 -30.35 27.53
N PRO A 184 21.24 -30.73 27.64
CA PRO A 184 20.87 -32.07 28.06
C PRO A 184 20.81 -33.05 26.86
N LYS A 185 21.43 -34.22 27.04
CA LYS A 185 21.49 -35.37 26.12
C LYS A 185 20.11 -35.98 25.83
N PRO A 186 19.96 -36.74 24.72
CA PRO A 186 18.69 -37.37 24.33
C PRO A 186 18.36 -38.59 25.21
N ARG A 187 17.13 -38.69 25.70
CA ARG A 187 16.60 -39.92 26.31
C ARG A 187 16.09 -40.86 25.22
N ARG A 188 16.66 -42.07 25.19
CA ARG A 188 16.19 -43.22 24.38
C ARG A 188 14.90 -43.80 24.99
N ARG A 189 13.97 -44.14 24.08
CA ARG A 189 12.94 -45.21 24.04
C ARG A 189 12.42 -45.85 25.34
N ALA A 190 11.09 -45.96 25.43
CA ALA A 190 10.41 -47.21 25.76
C ALA A 190 9.02 -47.23 25.06
N ARG A 191 8.74 -48.31 24.33
CA ARG A 191 7.39 -48.73 23.88
C ARG A 191 6.67 -49.42 25.04
N PRO A 192 5.34 -49.51 25.00
CA PRO A 192 4.71 -50.81 24.70
C PRO A 192 4.17 -50.88 23.27
#